data_AF-A0A9Q0X636-F1
#
_entry.id   AF-A0A9Q0X636-F1
#
_cell.length_a   1.000
_cell.length_b   1.000
_cell.length_c   1.000
_cell.angle_alpha   90.00
_cell.angle_beta   90.00
_cell.angle_gamma   90.00
#
_symmetry.space_group_name_H-M   'P 1'
#
loop_
_entity.id
_entity.type
_entity.pdbx_description
1 polymer ?
#
loop_
_entity_poly.entity_id
_entity_poly.type
_entity_poly.pdbx_seq_one_letter_code
_entity_poly.pdbx_strand_id
1 'polypeptide(L)'
;MRILLFCAKDFLIRYKTPADHWIGLRRNKKTDPWRWINNTIFNNAFPIRGRGECTYVNHEGIASSSCGREEPWICSKPPASHQRGVAPVAKPCSASSRRETTKES
;
A
#
# COMPACT_ATOMS: atom_id res chain seq x y z
N MET A 1 18.61 0.09 5.81
CA MET A 1 17.35 -0.68 5.71
C MET A 1 16.19 0.31 5.81
N ARG A 2 15.54 0.69 4.69
CA ARG A 2 14.47 1.73 4.71
C ARG A 2 13.14 1.10 5.12
N ILE A 3 12.72 1.39 6.35
CA ILE A 3 11.41 1.06 6.92
C ILE A 3 10.36 2.02 6.32
N LEU A 4 9.93 1.77 5.08
CA LEU A 4 8.90 2.56 4.38
C LEU A 4 7.83 1.69 3.69
N LEU A 5 7.56 0.50 4.23
CA LEU A 5 6.60 -0.43 3.63
C LEU A 5 5.32 -0.65 4.46
N PHE A 6 5.37 -0.45 5.78
CA PHE A 6 4.20 -0.63 6.65
C PHE A 6 3.18 0.52 6.49
N CYS A 7 3.63 1.77 6.39
CA CYS A 7 2.71 2.93 6.40
C CYS A 7 1.82 3.06 5.15
N ALA A 8 2.24 2.50 4.00
CA ALA A 8 1.47 2.62 2.76
C ALA A 8 0.20 1.75 2.78
N LYS A 9 0.29 0.52 3.31
CA LYS A 9 -0.86 -0.38 3.44
C LYS A 9 -1.91 0.20 4.38
N ASP A 10 -1.49 0.68 5.54
CA ASP A 10 -2.40 1.23 6.55
C ASP A 10 -3.12 2.48 6.04
N PHE A 11 -2.41 3.32 5.27
CA PHE A 11 -3.00 4.45 4.58
C PHE A 11 -4.10 4.01 3.59
N LEU A 12 -3.83 3.01 2.74
CA LEU A 12 -4.82 2.50 1.78
C LEU A 12 -6.07 1.96 2.47
N ILE A 13 -5.92 1.21 3.57
CA ILE A 13 -7.05 0.66 4.33
C ILE A 13 -7.83 1.79 5.03
N ARG A 14 -7.13 2.80 5.56
CA ARG A 14 -7.74 3.89 6.33
C ARG A 14 -8.56 4.85 5.48
N TYR A 15 -8.15 5.06 4.23
CA TYR A 15 -8.71 6.09 3.34
C TYR A 15 -9.49 5.52 2.14
N LYS A 16 -9.57 4.20 1.97
CA LYS A 16 -10.46 3.62 0.94
C LYS A 16 -11.93 3.93 1.25
N THR A 17 -12.76 3.94 0.21
CA THR A 17 -14.22 3.94 0.39
C THR A 17 -14.69 2.56 0.91
N PRO A 18 -15.97 2.39 1.32
CA PRO A 18 -16.48 1.10 1.78
C PRO A 18 -16.30 -0.05 0.78
N ALA A 19 -16.28 0.24 -0.52
CA ALA A 19 -16.03 -0.75 -1.55
C ALA A 19 -14.63 -1.39 -1.43
N ASP A 20 -14.48 -2.57 -2.01
CA ASP A 20 -13.16 -3.17 -2.24
C ASP A 20 -12.53 -2.44 -3.43
N HIS A 21 -11.20 -2.31 -3.43
CA HIS A 21 -10.53 -1.62 -4.53
C HIS A 21 -9.37 -2.43 -5.07
N TRP A 22 -9.30 -2.55 -6.39
CA TRP A 22 -8.14 -3.11 -7.07
C TRP A 22 -6.90 -2.25 -6.85
N ILE A 23 -5.76 -2.92 -6.68
CA ILE A 23 -4.44 -2.30 -6.71
C ILE A 23 -3.61 -2.93 -7.84
N GLY A 24 -2.65 -2.17 -8.37
CA GLY A 24 -1.82 -2.57 -9.51
C GLY A 24 -0.78 -3.66 -9.22
N LEU A 25 -1.14 -4.70 -8.45
CA LEU A 25 -0.31 -5.85 -8.15
C LEU A 25 -1.01 -7.13 -8.66
N ARG A 26 -0.31 -7.91 -9.48
CA ARG A 26 -0.86 -9.10 -10.14
C ARG A 26 0.19 -10.17 -10.38
N ARG A 27 -0.27 -11.37 -10.71
CA ARG A 27 0.56 -12.49 -11.20
C ARG A 27 -0.15 -13.20 -12.34
N ASN A 28 0.57 -13.90 -13.20
CA ASN A 28 -0.03 -14.59 -14.34
C ASN A 28 -0.58 -15.96 -13.93
N LYS A 29 0.17 -16.72 -13.12
CA LYS A 29 -0.26 -17.99 -12.54
C LYS A 29 -0.11 -17.98 -11.03
N LYS A 30 -0.79 -18.89 -10.33
CA LYS A 30 -0.75 -19.02 -8.86
C LYS A 30 0.65 -19.35 -8.30
N THR A 31 1.53 -19.86 -9.13
CA THR A 31 2.93 -20.18 -8.81
C THR A 31 3.88 -19.03 -9.08
N ASP A 32 3.45 -18.02 -9.84
CA ASP A 32 4.31 -16.92 -10.24
C ASP A 32 4.47 -15.90 -9.11
N PRO A 33 5.63 -15.22 -9.05
CA PRO A 33 5.80 -14.11 -8.12
C PRO A 33 4.84 -12.98 -8.46
N TRP A 34 4.39 -12.27 -7.42
CA TRP A 34 3.64 -11.04 -7.57
C TRP A 34 4.48 -9.96 -8.26
N ARG A 35 3.86 -9.23 -9.19
CA ARG A 35 4.49 -8.15 -9.95
C ARG A 35 3.61 -6.91 -9.96
N TRP A 36 4.24 -5.75 -9.83
CA TRP A 36 3.60 -4.47 -10.01
C TRP A 36 3.37 -4.17 -11.50
N ILE A 37 2.51 -3.20 -11.82
CA ILE A 37 2.26 -2.74 -13.20
C ILE A 37 3.51 -2.26 -13.96
N ASN A 38 4.57 -1.88 -13.25
CA ASN A 38 5.86 -1.51 -13.83
C ASN A 38 6.80 -2.71 -14.05
N ASN A 39 6.27 -3.94 -14.01
CA ASN A 39 6.98 -5.21 -14.12
C ASN A 39 7.98 -5.53 -12.99
N THR A 40 8.07 -4.69 -11.95
CA THR A 40 8.94 -4.97 -10.80
C THR A 40 8.35 -6.07 -9.92
N ILE A 41 9.22 -6.94 -9.40
CA ILE A 41 8.83 -8.03 -8.51
C ILE A 41 8.45 -7.45 -7.15
N PHE A 42 7.33 -7.90 -6.60
CA PHE A 42 6.91 -7.56 -5.26
C PHE A 42 7.87 -8.13 -4.24
N ASN A 43 8.29 -7.30 -3.29
CA ASN A 43 9.29 -7.61 -2.26
C ASN A 43 8.70 -8.30 -1.02
N ASN A 44 7.49 -8.85 -1.09
CA ASN A 44 6.80 -9.50 0.02
C ASN A 44 6.66 -8.60 1.27
N ALA A 45 6.57 -7.30 1.07
CA ALA A 45 6.45 -6.29 2.12
C ALA A 45 5.27 -6.49 3.09
N PHE A 46 4.20 -7.13 2.61
CA PHE A 46 3.01 -7.44 3.38
C PHE A 46 2.40 -8.76 2.88
N PRO A 47 1.68 -9.48 3.75
CA PRO A 47 0.99 -10.69 3.35
C PRO A 47 -0.19 -10.35 2.42
N ILE A 48 -0.35 -11.17 1.38
CA ILE A 48 -1.50 -11.12 0.46
C ILE A 48 -2.33 -12.36 0.71
N ARG A 49 -3.59 -12.18 1.11
CA ARG A 49 -4.53 -13.28 1.34
C ARG A 49 -5.11 -13.80 0.04
N GLY A 50 -5.65 -15.01 0.05
CA GLY A 50 -6.32 -15.61 -1.12
C GLY A 50 -5.38 -16.27 -2.13
N ARG A 51 -5.97 -16.80 -3.21
CA ARG A 51 -5.27 -17.57 -4.25
C ARG A 51 -5.50 -17.04 -5.67
N GLY A 52 -6.00 -15.82 -5.82
CA GLY A 52 -6.26 -15.21 -7.12
C GLY A 52 -5.02 -14.66 -7.82
N GLU A 53 -5.23 -14.07 -9.00
CA GLU A 53 -4.22 -13.49 -9.88
C GLU A 53 -4.13 -11.97 -9.73
N CYS A 54 -5.21 -11.30 -9.34
CA CYS A 54 -5.27 -9.86 -9.12
C CYS A 54 -5.49 -9.55 -7.63
N THR A 55 -4.92 -8.46 -7.15
CA THR A 55 -5.04 -8.05 -5.73
C THR A 55 -5.93 -6.84 -5.52
N TYR A 56 -6.71 -6.88 -4.45
CA TYR A 56 -7.55 -5.80 -3.99
C TYR A 56 -7.29 -5.50 -2.50
N VAL A 57 -7.69 -4.30 -2.07
CA VAL A 57 -7.72 -3.89 -0.66
C VAL A 57 -9.14 -3.90 -0.14
N ASN A 58 -9.33 -4.51 1.03
CA ASN A 58 -10.56 -4.56 1.80
C ASN A 58 -10.30 -4.10 3.24
N HIS A 59 -11.33 -4.12 4.10
CA HIS A 59 -11.22 -3.67 5.50
C HIS A 59 -10.24 -4.48 6.34
N GLU A 60 -10.00 -5.74 5.98
CA GLU A 60 -9.05 -6.63 6.66
C GLU A 60 -7.62 -6.51 6.08
N GLY A 61 -7.43 -5.75 4.99
CA GLY A 61 -6.15 -5.59 4.31
C GLY A 61 -6.13 -6.03 2.85
N ILE A 62 -5.04 -6.67 2.40
CA ILE A 62 -4.80 -6.95 0.98
C ILE A 62 -5.08 -8.43 0.72
N ALA A 63 -5.93 -8.70 -0.27
CA ALA A 63 -6.35 -10.02 -0.67
C ALA A 63 -6.29 -10.17 -2.20
N SER A 64 -6.46 -11.39 -2.69
CA SER A 64 -6.41 -11.73 -4.11
C SER A 64 -7.67 -12.46 -4.56
N SER A 65 -8.10 -12.17 -5.78
CA SER A 65 -9.25 -12.76 -6.45
C SER A 65 -8.94 -12.95 -7.95
N SER A 66 -9.83 -13.65 -8.67
CA SER A 66 -9.84 -13.60 -10.12
C SER A 66 -10.02 -12.15 -10.58
N CYS A 67 -9.33 -11.78 -11.67
CA CYS A 67 -9.33 -10.41 -12.21
C CYS A 67 -10.67 -9.99 -12.84
N GLY A 68 -11.67 -10.86 -12.86
CA GLY A 68 -12.95 -10.62 -13.54
C GLY A 68 -14.01 -9.90 -12.69
N ARG A 69 -13.70 -9.47 -11.46
CA ARG A 69 -14.63 -8.66 -10.68
C ARG A 69 -14.56 -7.20 -11.11
N GLU A 70 -15.73 -6.58 -11.22
CA GLU A 70 -15.86 -5.14 -11.41
C GLU A 70 -15.73 -4.45 -10.04
N GLU A 71 -14.57 -3.89 -9.76
CA GLU A 71 -14.30 -3.10 -8.55
C GLU A 71 -13.56 -1.81 -8.92
N PRO A 72 -13.70 -0.73 -8.15
CA PRO A 72 -12.94 0.50 -8.37
C PRO A 72 -11.44 0.28 -8.21
N TRP A 73 -10.63 1.14 -8.84
CA TRP A 73 -9.16 1.08 -8.78
C TRP A 73 -8.59 2.18 -7.89
N ILE A 74 -7.52 1.86 -7.14
CA ILE A 74 -6.67 2.87 -6.50
C ILE A 74 -5.43 3.09 -7.36
N CYS A 75 -5.25 4.33 -7.82
CA CYS A 75 -4.10 4.77 -8.60
C CYS A 75 -3.07 5.47 -7.71
N SER A 76 -1.79 5.24 -7.99
CA SER A 76 -0.69 6.02 -7.40
C SER A 76 0.04 6.76 -8.51
N LYS A 77 0.38 8.03 -8.24
CA LYS A 77 1.20 8.86 -9.13
C LYS A 77 2.35 9.41 -8.31
N PRO A 78 3.61 9.31 -8.77
CA PRO A 78 4.70 10.01 -8.11
C PRO A 78 4.41 11.51 -8.13
N PRO A 79 4.80 12.25 -7.09
CA PRO A 79 4.68 13.70 -7.13
C PRO A 79 5.37 14.24 -8.38
N ALA A 80 4.71 15.16 -9.07
CA ALA A 80 5.35 15.89 -10.15
C ALA A 80 6.60 16.57 -9.57
N SER A 81 7.77 16.28 -10.12
CA SER A 81 8.98 17.03 -9.82
C SER A 81 8.87 18.41 -10.44
N HIS A 82 8.07 19.29 -9.83
CA HIS A 82 8.21 20.72 -10.06
C HIS A 82 9.42 21.20 -9.27
N GLN A 83 10.37 21.84 -9.95
CA GLN A 83 11.27 22.75 -9.25
C GLN A 83 10.40 23.71 -8.43
N ARG A 84 10.73 23.81 -7.13
CA ARG A 84 10.07 24.64 -6.10
C ARG A 84 8.62 24.29 -5.77
N GLY A 85 8.44 23.76 -4.57
CA GLY A 85 7.55 24.43 -3.62
C GLY A 85 6.19 23.81 -3.32
N VAL A 86 5.85 22.63 -3.86
CA VAL A 86 4.64 21.91 -3.41
C VAL A 86 5.02 20.50 -2.98
N ALA A 87 5.06 20.29 -1.66
CA ALA A 87 5.25 18.96 -1.11
C ALA A 87 4.16 18.02 -1.67
N PRO A 88 4.51 16.76 -1.99
CA PRO A 88 3.51 15.75 -2.33
C PRO A 88 2.45 15.71 -1.23
N VAL A 89 1.17 15.66 -1.59
CA VAL A 89 0.12 15.28 -0.64
C VAL A 89 0.32 13.81 -0.29
N ALA A 90 1.21 13.59 0.67
CA ALA A 90 1.34 12.41 1.52
C ALA A 90 2.29 12.76 2.69
N LYS A 91 1.79 13.58 3.64
CA LYS A 91 2.25 13.67 5.04
C LYS A 91 1.08 14.09 5.94
N PRO A 92 0.99 13.66 7.21
CA PRO A 92 2.00 12.92 7.99
C PRO A 92 1.51 11.59 8.63
N CYS A 93 2.45 10.67 8.88
CA CYS A 93 2.44 9.93 10.15
C CYS A 93 3.13 10.82 11.19
N SER A 94 2.35 11.49 12.05
CA SER A 94 2.73 12.06 13.35
C SER A 94 1.42 12.16 14.15
N ALA A 95 1.27 11.75 15.41
CA ALA A 95 2.25 11.66 16.49
C ALA A 95 1.84 10.62 17.56
N SER A 96 2.83 10.04 18.24
CA SER A 96 2.88 10.17 19.70
C SER A 96 4.30 10.58 20.06
N SER A 97 4.44 11.85 20.44
CA SER A 97 5.49 12.29 21.34
C SER A 97 5.27 11.57 22.66
N ARG A 98 6.26 10.81 23.12
CA ARG A 98 6.61 10.87 24.54
C ARG A 98 8.13 10.84 24.65
N ARG A 99 8.71 12.03 24.84
CA ARG A 99 9.90 12.14 25.67
C ARG A 99 9.41 12.00 27.10
N GLU A 100 9.80 10.93 27.78
CA GLU A 100 10.04 11.00 29.22
C GLU A 100 11.55 10.95 29.38
N THR A 101 12.16 12.13 29.39
CA THR A 101 13.40 12.35 30.14
C THR A 101 13.00 13.06 31.41
N THR A 102 12.87 12.31 32.50
CA THR A 102 13.25 12.76 33.84
C THR A 102 14.21 11.74 34.41
N LYS A 103 15.39 12.27 34.76
CA LYS A 103 16.46 11.68 35.56
C LYS A 103 16.01 11.48 37.01
N GLU A 104 16.87 10.76 37.75
CA GLU A 104 16.98 10.64 39.22
C GLU A 104 15.98 9.69 39.89
N SER A 105 16.39 8.70 40.69
CA SER A 105 17.67 8.35 41.36
C SER A 105 17.81 6.84 41.48
#